data_AF-A0A7Y0BWY2-F1
#
_entry.id   AF-A0A7Y0BWY2-F1
#
_cell.length_a   1.000
_cell.length_b   1.000
_cell.length_c   1.000
_cell.angle_alpha   90.00
_cell.angle_beta   90.00
_cell.angle_gamma   90.00
#
_symmetry.space_group_name_H-M   'P 1'
#
loop_
_entity.id
_entity.type
_entity.pdbx_description
1 polymer ?
#
loop_
_entity_poly.entity_id
_entity_poly.type
_entity_poly.pdbx_seq_one_letter_code
_entity_poly.pdbx_strand_id
1 'polypeptide(L)'
;MRFLLDTNILIPLEDSQRPLVPSLTSFVRLANLHGHVLLYHPASEDDIREDRNVERRNQTLQRLTQYVQLDARPVCPWNAAGMRINDVRDNEILYALSLHAAYALVTEDRGIHDKAKARGLANRVYTIQTANDLLLRLHRQIAVALPNVGDVPLYSLTPLLGSDFFDSLRVGYPGFDDWFLSKAESGVRAWV
;
A
#
# COMPACT_ATOMS: atom_id res chain seq x y z
N MET A 1 -3.47 -2.75 -8.23
CA MET A 1 -3.46 -4.20 -7.85
C MET A 1 -3.89 -4.35 -6.39
N ARG A 2 -4.27 -5.56 -5.95
CA ARG A 2 -4.68 -5.84 -4.56
C ARG A 2 -3.65 -6.71 -3.87
N PHE A 3 -3.09 -6.30 -2.73
CA PHE A 3 -2.10 -7.07 -1.98
C PHE A 3 -2.68 -7.54 -0.65
N LEU A 4 -2.54 -8.81 -0.34
CA LEU A 4 -2.89 -9.37 0.97
C LEU A 4 -1.68 -9.21 1.90
N LEU A 5 -1.87 -8.62 3.07
CA LEU A 5 -0.85 -8.42 4.08
C LEU A 5 -0.99 -9.49 5.16
N ASP A 6 0.12 -10.15 5.49
CA ASP A 6 0.20 -11.09 6.59
C ASP A 6 0.38 -10.38 7.94
N THR A 7 0.08 -11.06 9.05
CA THR A 7 0.21 -10.54 10.41
C THR A 7 1.64 -10.08 10.69
N ASN A 8 2.65 -10.79 10.16
CA ASN A 8 4.06 -10.44 10.28
C ASN A 8 4.44 -9.12 9.59
N ILE A 9 3.63 -8.64 8.66
CA ILE A 9 3.81 -7.34 7.99
C ILE A 9 2.96 -6.27 8.68
N LEU A 10 1.73 -6.62 9.06
CA LEU A 10 0.79 -5.71 9.71
C LEU A 10 1.28 -5.25 11.09
N ILE A 11 1.80 -6.15 11.92
CA ILE A 11 2.25 -5.80 13.29
C ILE A 11 3.41 -4.77 13.26
N PRO A 12 4.52 -5.00 12.52
CA PRO A 12 5.61 -4.02 12.47
C PRO A 12 5.22 -2.70 11.81
N LEU A 13 4.27 -2.72 10.88
CA LEU A 13 3.76 -1.50 10.24
C LEU A 13 3.06 -0.59 11.25
N GLU A 14 2.45 -1.19 12.27
CA GLU A 14 1.68 -0.49 13.30
C GLU A 14 2.41 -0.29 14.63
N ASP A 15 3.54 -0.96 14.84
CA ASP A 15 4.33 -0.81 16.05
C ASP A 15 5.13 0.51 16.02
N SER A 16 4.60 1.55 16.67
CA SER A 16 5.27 2.86 16.77
C SER A 16 6.58 2.84 17.57
N GLN A 17 6.86 1.76 18.31
CA GLN A 17 8.12 1.63 19.07
C GLN A 17 9.25 1.06 18.22
N ARG A 18 8.96 0.54 17.02
CA ARG A 18 9.97 -0.04 16.13
C ARG A 18 10.25 0.86 14.94
N PRO A 19 11.52 1.04 14.54
CA PRO A 19 11.84 1.71 13.30
C PRO A 19 11.27 0.91 12.13
N LEU A 20 10.47 1.56 11.30
CA LEU A 20 9.92 0.96 10.08
C LEU A 20 11.05 0.64 9.11
N VAL A 21 11.01 -0.56 8.54
CA VAL A 21 11.96 -0.97 7.50
C VAL A 21 11.74 -0.09 6.27
N PRO A 22 12.79 0.50 5.64
CA PRO A 22 12.62 1.41 4.50
C PRO A 22 11.81 0.84 3.33
N SER A 23 11.96 -0.46 3.06
CA SER A 23 11.20 -1.16 2.02
C SER A 23 9.70 -1.25 2.33
N LEU A 24 9.33 -1.40 3.61
CA LEU A 24 7.93 -1.41 4.06
C LEU A 24 7.27 -0.04 3.86
N THR A 25 7.93 1.02 4.33
CA THR A 25 7.44 2.40 4.14
C THR A 25 7.33 2.77 2.66
N SER A 26 8.35 2.42 1.87
CA SER A 26 8.33 2.64 0.42
C SER A 26 7.19 1.89 -0.25
N PHE A 27 6.97 0.61 0.10
CA PHE A 27 5.91 -0.20 -0.45
C PHE A 27 4.52 0.39 -0.16
N VAL A 28 4.22 0.75 1.09
CA VAL A 28 2.93 1.35 1.47
C VAL A 28 2.71 2.68 0.77
N ARG A 29 3.75 3.53 0.71
CA ARG A 29 3.68 4.81 0.00
C ARG A 29 3.38 4.62 -1.49
N LEU A 30 4.09 3.72 -2.18
CA LEU A 30 3.87 3.43 -3.60
C LEU A 30 2.50 2.79 -3.84
N ALA A 31 2.05 1.91 -2.95
CA ALA A 31 0.73 1.30 -3.03
C ALA A 31 -0.35 2.38 -3.00
N ASN A 32 -0.31 3.28 -2.01
CA ASN A 32 -1.28 4.36 -1.88
C ASN A 32 -1.18 5.37 -3.03
N LEU A 33 0.03 5.79 -3.42
CA LEU A 33 0.26 6.76 -4.48
C LEU A 33 -0.32 6.31 -5.83
N HIS A 34 -0.25 5.02 -6.13
CA HIS A 34 -0.68 4.46 -7.42
C HIS A 34 -2.00 3.68 -7.32
N GLY A 35 -2.79 3.87 -6.25
CA GLY A 35 -4.13 3.30 -6.11
C GLY A 35 -4.16 1.76 -5.98
N HIS A 36 -3.10 1.15 -5.45
CA HIS A 36 -3.14 -0.25 -5.05
C HIS A 36 -3.89 -0.40 -3.73
N VAL A 37 -4.65 -1.48 -3.60
CA VAL A 37 -5.43 -1.76 -2.39
C VAL A 37 -4.65 -2.72 -1.51
N LEU A 38 -4.45 -2.34 -0.26
CA LEU A 38 -3.87 -3.19 0.77
C LEU A 38 -5.00 -3.86 1.56
N LEU A 39 -4.97 -5.19 1.61
CA LEU A 39 -5.98 -6.05 2.20
C LEU A 39 -5.43 -6.83 3.38
N TYR A 40 -6.30 -7.29 4.27
CA TYR A 40 -5.99 -8.35 5.23
C TYR A 40 -7.01 -9.47 5.19
N HIS A 41 -6.59 -10.67 5.56
CA HIS A 41 -7.48 -11.83 5.63
C HIS A 41 -8.12 -11.91 7.03
N PRO A 42 -9.40 -12.37 7.16
CA PRO A 42 -10.03 -12.57 8.47
C PRO A 42 -9.22 -13.47 9.42
N ALA A 43 -8.51 -14.46 8.88
CA ALA A 43 -7.62 -15.32 9.68
C ALA A 43 -6.44 -14.55 10.32
N SER A 44 -5.95 -13.48 9.68
CA SER A 44 -4.92 -12.59 10.25
C SER A 44 -5.48 -11.76 11.41
N GLU A 45 -6.75 -11.35 11.32
CA GLU A 45 -7.42 -10.67 12.43
C GLU A 45 -7.59 -11.59 13.64
N ASP A 46 -7.98 -12.85 13.42
CA ASP A 46 -8.05 -13.86 14.49
C ASP A 46 -6.69 -14.07 15.17
N ASP A 47 -5.61 -14.06 14.38
CA ASP A 47 -4.24 -14.19 14.88
C ASP A 47 -3.81 -13.00 15.74
N ILE A 48 -4.13 -11.77 15.31
CA ILE A 48 -3.88 -10.56 16.09
C ILE A 48 -4.68 -10.58 17.40
N ARG A 49 -5.93 -11.08 17.41
CA ARG A 49 -6.75 -11.16 18.61
C ARG A 49 -6.19 -12.11 19.68
N GLU A 50 -5.48 -13.15 19.25
CA GLU A 50 -4.81 -14.13 20.12
C GLU A 50 -3.44 -13.66 20.65
N ASP A 51 -2.99 -12.47 20.25
CA ASP A 51 -1.77 -11.88 20.76
C ASP A 51 -1.81 -11.71 22.30
N ARG A 52 -0.80 -12.26 22.98
CA ARG A 52 -0.66 -12.21 24.44
C ARG A 52 -0.39 -10.80 24.95
N ASN A 53 0.19 -9.92 24.13
CA ASN A 53 0.41 -8.54 24.49
C ASN A 53 -0.86 -7.73 24.19
N VAL A 54 -1.64 -7.46 25.24
CA VAL A 54 -2.91 -6.73 25.18
C VAL A 54 -2.76 -5.33 24.58
N GLU A 55 -1.67 -4.63 24.91
CA GLU A 55 -1.42 -3.28 24.40
C GLU A 55 -1.15 -3.31 22.90
N ARG A 56 -0.23 -4.17 22.46
CA ARG A 56 0.09 -4.37 21.03
C ARG A 56 -1.12 -4.82 20.24
N ARG A 57 -1.91 -5.75 20.78
CA ARG A 57 -3.16 -6.23 20.18
C ARG A 57 -4.14 -5.08 19.93
N ASN A 58 -4.43 -4.30 20.96
CA ASN A 58 -5.44 -3.24 20.88
C ASN A 58 -5.01 -2.15 19.88
N GLN A 59 -3.72 -1.77 19.89
CA GLN A 59 -3.17 -0.82 18.92
C GLN A 59 -3.30 -1.36 17.49
N THR A 60 -2.86 -2.61 17.26
CA THR A 60 -2.90 -3.23 15.92
C THR A 60 -4.33 -3.35 15.41
N LEU A 61 -5.29 -3.78 16.24
CA LEU A 61 -6.70 -3.89 15.84
C LEU A 61 -7.34 -2.55 15.48
N GLN A 62 -7.06 -1.48 16.25
CA GLN A 62 -7.56 -0.14 15.92
C GLN A 62 -7.03 0.33 14.58
N ARG A 63 -5.75 0.11 14.31
CA ARG A 63 -5.09 0.49 13.07
C ARG A 63 -5.44 -0.43 11.90
N LEU A 64 -5.84 -1.68 12.15
CA LEU A 64 -6.27 -2.63 11.11
C LEU A 64 -7.44 -2.09 10.27
N THR A 65 -8.25 -1.21 10.86
CA THR A 65 -9.40 -0.55 10.19
C THR A 65 -9.01 0.36 9.02
N GLN A 66 -7.73 0.74 8.89
CA GLN A 66 -7.23 1.50 7.74
C GLN A 66 -7.11 0.63 6.47
N TYR A 67 -7.11 -0.69 6.62
CA TYR A 67 -7.01 -1.65 5.52
C TYR A 67 -8.37 -2.27 5.21
N VAL A 68 -8.53 -2.75 3.98
CA VAL A 68 -9.78 -3.38 3.56
C VAL A 68 -9.74 -4.87 3.92
N GLN A 69 -10.72 -5.34 4.68
CA GLN A 69 -10.88 -6.76 4.98
C GLN A 69 -11.30 -7.54 3.73
N LEU A 70 -10.84 -8.78 3.59
CA LEU A 70 -11.39 -9.68 2.57
C LEU A 70 -12.79 -10.16 2.99
N ASP A 71 -13.80 -9.90 2.14
CA ASP A 71 -15.22 -10.15 2.46
C ASP A 71 -15.57 -11.63 2.67
N ALA A 72 -14.86 -12.53 1.99
CA ALA A 72 -15.16 -13.96 1.99
C ALA A 72 -14.00 -14.77 2.59
N ARG A 73 -14.35 -15.71 3.47
CA ARG A 73 -13.44 -16.72 4.03
C ARG A 73 -13.91 -18.11 3.56
N PRO A 74 -13.54 -18.55 2.35
CA PRO A 74 -13.98 -19.84 1.84
C PRO A 74 -13.36 -20.99 2.64
N VAL A 75 -14.10 -22.09 2.79
CA VAL A 75 -13.62 -23.28 3.49
C VAL A 75 -12.41 -23.84 2.74
N CYS A 76 -11.27 -23.90 3.43
CA CYS A 76 -10.03 -24.38 2.83
C CYS A 76 -10.00 -25.91 2.80
N PRO A 77 -9.95 -26.55 1.61
CA PRO A 77 -9.91 -28.01 1.47
C PRO A 77 -8.56 -28.60 1.87
N TRP A 78 -7.54 -27.77 2.12
CA TRP A 78 -6.21 -28.22 2.52
C TRP A 78 -6.09 -28.47 4.02
N ASN A 79 -7.11 -28.09 4.80
CA ASN A 79 -7.12 -28.28 6.23
C ASN A 79 -7.60 -29.70 6.58
N ALA A 80 -6.76 -30.44 7.31
CA ALA A 80 -7.09 -31.78 7.82
C ALA A 80 -7.32 -31.74 9.34
N ALA A 81 -8.01 -32.76 9.86
CA ALA A 81 -8.23 -32.90 11.30
C ALA A 81 -6.90 -33.01 12.06
N GLY A 82 -6.76 -32.23 13.13
CA GLY A 82 -5.56 -32.25 13.99
C GLY A 82 -4.40 -31.34 13.55
N MET A 83 -4.57 -30.54 12.50
CA MET A 83 -3.60 -29.50 12.15
C MET A 83 -3.50 -28.43 13.26
N ARG A 84 -2.32 -27.81 13.39
CA ARG A 84 -2.15 -26.66 14.29
C ARG A 84 -2.96 -25.49 13.77
N ILE A 85 -3.47 -24.66 14.67
CA ILE A 85 -4.28 -23.47 14.33
C ILE A 85 -3.53 -22.55 13.37
N ASN A 86 -2.23 -22.33 13.59
CA ASN A 86 -1.40 -21.51 12.69
C ASN A 86 -1.32 -22.12 11.29
N ASP A 87 -1.20 -23.45 11.18
CA ASP A 87 -1.17 -24.12 9.89
C ASP A 87 -2.51 -23.99 9.14
N VAL A 88 -3.63 -24.04 9.88
CA VAL A 88 -4.98 -23.80 9.36
C VAL A 88 -5.11 -22.37 8.83
N ARG A 89 -4.64 -21.36 9.57
CA ARG A 89 -4.67 -19.95 9.14
C ARG A 89 -3.84 -19.72 7.89
N ASP A 90 -2.59 -20.20 7.85
CA ASP A 90 -1.71 -20.07 6.69
C ASP A 90 -2.34 -20.70 5.44
N ASN A 91 -2.93 -21.89 5.60
CA ASN A 91 -3.59 -22.59 4.50
C ASN A 91 -4.83 -21.83 4.01
N GLU A 92 -5.61 -21.21 4.89
CA GLU A 92 -6.76 -20.39 4.48
C GLU A 92 -6.33 -19.15 3.70
N ILE A 93 -5.28 -18.46 4.16
CA ILE A 93 -4.71 -17.29 3.48
C ILE A 93 -4.21 -17.69 2.08
N LEU A 94 -3.42 -18.77 2.00
CA LEU A 94 -2.91 -19.29 0.73
C LEU A 94 -4.05 -19.81 -0.17
N TYR A 95 -5.13 -20.33 0.40
CA TYR A 95 -6.27 -20.82 -0.36
C TYR A 95 -7.07 -19.66 -0.96
N ALA A 96 -7.32 -18.60 -0.19
CA ALA A 96 -7.89 -17.36 -0.71
C ALA A 96 -7.02 -16.80 -1.86
N LEU A 97 -5.69 -16.84 -1.72
CA LEU A 97 -4.79 -16.45 -2.79
C LEU A 97 -4.96 -17.36 -4.03
N SER A 98 -5.05 -18.69 -3.86
CA SER A 98 -5.28 -19.63 -4.96
C SER A 98 -6.58 -19.37 -5.72
N LEU A 99 -7.60 -18.87 -5.03
CA LEU A 99 -8.89 -18.46 -5.59
C LEU A 99 -8.88 -17.05 -6.21
N HIS A 100 -7.70 -16.45 -6.36
CA HIS A 100 -7.52 -15.11 -6.95
C HIS A 100 -8.18 -13.97 -6.15
N ALA A 101 -8.33 -14.13 -4.83
CA ALA A 101 -8.86 -13.07 -3.97
C ALA A 101 -7.99 -11.80 -3.94
N ALA A 102 -6.68 -11.95 -4.17
CA ALA A 102 -5.70 -10.87 -4.26
C ALA A 102 -4.67 -11.16 -5.36
N TYR A 103 -3.93 -10.14 -5.80
CA TYR A 103 -2.83 -10.33 -6.76
C TYR A 103 -1.71 -11.16 -6.13
N ALA A 104 -1.25 -10.75 -4.94
CA ALA A 104 -0.19 -11.40 -4.19
C ALA A 104 -0.37 -11.28 -2.68
N LEU A 105 0.25 -12.20 -1.95
CA LEU A 105 0.44 -12.16 -0.50
C LEU A 105 1.82 -11.57 -0.19
N VAL A 106 1.90 -10.67 0.79
CA VAL A 106 3.16 -10.11 1.30
C VAL A 106 3.41 -10.66 2.70
N THR A 107 4.50 -11.42 2.86
CA THR A 107 4.90 -12.04 4.14
C THR A 107 6.42 -12.26 4.19
N GLU A 108 6.99 -12.14 5.39
CA GLU A 108 8.38 -12.54 5.69
C GLU A 108 8.50 -13.97 6.23
N ASP A 109 7.37 -14.68 6.42
CA ASP A 109 7.36 -16.02 7.01
C ASP A 109 7.82 -17.08 6.01
N ARG A 110 9.02 -17.64 6.26
CA ARG A 110 9.59 -18.72 5.43
C ARG A 110 8.68 -19.95 5.34
N GLY A 111 7.97 -20.28 6.40
CA GLY A 111 7.02 -21.40 6.42
C GLY A 111 5.86 -21.18 5.45
N ILE A 112 5.32 -19.96 5.36
CA ILE A 112 4.31 -19.62 4.35
C ILE A 112 4.89 -19.69 2.93
N HIS A 113 6.12 -19.18 2.72
CA HIS A 113 6.81 -19.28 1.43
C HIS A 113 7.00 -20.74 0.97
N ASP A 114 7.42 -21.62 1.89
CA ASP A 114 7.59 -23.05 1.61
C ASP A 114 6.26 -23.74 1.29
N LYS A 115 5.21 -23.45 2.07
CA LYS A 115 3.83 -23.93 1.81
C LYS A 115 3.28 -23.45 0.48
N ALA A 116 3.57 -22.20 0.10
CA ALA A 116 3.17 -21.62 -1.18
C ALA A 116 3.89 -22.31 -2.34
N LYS A 117 5.19 -22.56 -2.20
CA LYS A 117 5.99 -23.28 -3.20
C LYS A 117 5.47 -24.69 -3.42
N ALA A 118 5.16 -25.43 -2.35
CA ALA A 118 4.57 -26.77 -2.44
C ALA A 118 3.22 -26.79 -3.19
N ARG A 119 2.51 -25.66 -3.23
CA ARG A 119 1.19 -25.50 -3.87
C ARG A 119 1.22 -24.74 -5.20
N GLY A 120 2.41 -24.44 -5.74
CA GLY A 120 2.55 -23.71 -7.01
C GLY A 120 2.17 -22.23 -6.95
N LEU A 121 2.13 -21.63 -5.75
CA LEU A 121 1.77 -20.22 -5.51
C LEU A 121 2.99 -19.32 -5.25
N ALA A 122 4.22 -19.84 -5.36
CA ALA A 122 5.44 -19.09 -5.06
C ALA A 122 5.59 -17.78 -5.86
N ASN A 123 5.05 -17.73 -7.07
CA ASN A 123 5.08 -16.53 -7.92
C ASN A 123 4.13 -15.40 -7.43
N ARG A 124 3.29 -15.69 -6.44
CA ARG A 124 2.28 -14.78 -5.87
C ARG A 124 2.49 -14.54 -4.37
N VAL A 125 3.56 -15.05 -3.79
CA VAL A 125 3.94 -14.77 -2.40
C VAL A 125 5.27 -14.01 -2.41
N TYR A 126 5.27 -12.82 -1.84
CA TYR A 126 6.38 -11.87 -1.89
C TYR A 126 6.86 -11.54 -0.48
N THR A 127 8.17 -11.39 -0.34
CA THR A 127 8.73 -10.63 0.79
C THR A 127 8.48 -9.15 0.57
N ILE A 128 8.60 -8.34 1.62
CA ILE A 128 8.41 -6.90 1.53
C ILE A 128 9.37 -6.25 0.54
N GLN A 129 10.62 -6.74 0.48
CA GLN A 129 11.61 -6.25 -0.47
C GLN A 129 11.18 -6.53 -1.90
N THR A 130 10.74 -7.76 -2.19
CA THR A 130 10.29 -8.13 -3.55
C THR A 130 9.01 -7.39 -3.96
N ALA A 131 8.08 -7.17 -3.04
CA ALA A 131 6.86 -6.41 -3.29
C ALA A 131 7.16 -4.92 -3.55
N ASN A 132 8.08 -4.33 -2.79
CA ASN A 132 8.56 -2.96 -3.02
C ASN A 132 9.26 -2.83 -4.38
N ASP A 133 10.16 -3.75 -4.71
CA ASP A 133 10.89 -3.75 -5.98
C ASP A 133 9.94 -3.93 -7.18
N LEU A 134 8.88 -4.73 -7.03
CA LEU A 134 7.82 -4.86 -8.02
C LEU A 134 7.14 -3.51 -8.29
N LEU A 135 6.70 -2.80 -7.24
CA LEU A 135 6.05 -1.50 -7.40
C LEU A 135 6.99 -0.44 -7.96
N LEU A 136 8.26 -0.42 -7.54
CA LEU A 136 9.27 0.50 -8.07
C LEU A 136 9.51 0.29 -9.56
N ARG A 137 9.56 -0.98 -10.02
CA ARG A 137 9.71 -1.31 -11.43
C ARG A 137 8.45 -0.97 -12.23
N LEU A 138 7.27 -1.26 -11.67
CA LEU A 138 5.99 -1.00 -12.31
C LEU A 138 5.75 0.50 -12.53
N HIS A 139 6.13 1.31 -11.56
CA HIS A 139 5.90 2.77 -11.56
C HIS A 139 7.15 3.58 -11.81
N ARG A 140 8.17 2.97 -12.41
CA ARG A 140 9.40 3.67 -12.75
C ARG A 140 9.09 4.77 -13.77
N GLN A 141 8.91 6.00 -13.29
CA GLN A 141 8.83 7.16 -14.15
C GLN A 141 10.23 7.45 -14.68
N ILE A 142 10.42 7.30 -15.99
CA ILE A 142 11.59 7.86 -16.65
C ILE A 142 11.39 9.36 -16.65
N ALA A 143 12.10 10.06 -15.75
CA ALA A 143 12.07 11.52 -15.74
C ALA A 143 12.71 12.02 -17.04
N VAL A 144 11.89 12.57 -17.94
CA VAL A 144 12.39 13.31 -19.10
C VAL A 144 12.84 14.67 -18.59
N ALA A 145 14.14 14.82 -18.38
CA ALA A 145 14.73 16.10 -18.02
C ALA A 145 14.91 16.94 -19.29
N LEU A 146 14.03 17.92 -19.49
CA LEU A 146 14.25 18.98 -20.47
C LEU A 146 15.20 20.02 -19.84
N PRO A 147 16.33 20.38 -20.48
CA PRO A 147 17.36 21.22 -19.85
C PRO A 147 16.87 22.56 -19.31
N ASN A 148 15.82 23.12 -19.93
CA ASN A 148 15.32 24.46 -19.66
C ASN A 148 13.85 24.48 -19.21
N VAL A 149 13.24 23.33 -18.89
CA VAL A 149 11.86 23.27 -18.42
C VAL A 149 11.83 22.56 -17.08
N GLY A 150 11.47 23.30 -16.04
CA GLY A 150 11.25 22.80 -14.70
C GLY A 150 9.80 22.36 -14.53
N ASP A 151 9.61 21.12 -14.07
CA ASP A 151 8.32 20.67 -13.57
C ASP A 151 8.23 21.04 -12.08
N VAL A 152 7.46 22.07 -11.74
CA VAL A 152 7.30 22.60 -10.37
C VAL A 152 5.85 22.47 -9.90
N PRO A 153 5.59 22.28 -8.59
CA PRO A 153 4.22 22.31 -8.11
C PRO A 153 3.61 23.71 -8.31
N LEU A 154 2.38 23.81 -8.83
CA LEU A 154 1.76 25.10 -9.16
C LEU A 154 1.73 26.06 -7.97
N TYR A 155 1.56 25.53 -6.74
CA TYR A 155 1.55 26.35 -5.54
C TYR A 155 2.86 27.13 -5.32
N SER A 156 4.00 26.69 -5.86
CA SER A 156 5.26 27.42 -5.73
C SER A 156 5.25 28.75 -6.49
N LEU A 157 4.32 28.92 -7.44
CA LEU A 157 4.13 30.15 -8.19
C LEU A 157 3.08 31.08 -7.55
N THR A 158 2.37 30.63 -6.50
CA THR A 158 1.39 31.46 -5.76
C THR A 158 1.96 32.80 -5.26
N PRO A 159 3.23 32.89 -4.79
CA PRO A 159 3.80 34.19 -4.41
C PRO A 159 3.89 35.20 -5.57
N LEU A 160 3.89 34.73 -6.82
CA LEU A 160 3.90 35.57 -8.02
C LEU A 160 2.49 35.98 -8.46
N LEU A 161 1.43 35.43 -7.87
CA LEU A 161 0.04 35.67 -8.29
C LEU A 161 -0.34 37.17 -8.18
N GLY A 162 0.14 37.83 -7.12
CA GLY A 162 -0.04 39.27 -6.91
C GLY A 162 0.97 40.16 -7.65
N SER A 163 1.86 39.58 -8.46
CA SER A 163 2.81 40.33 -9.29
C SER A 163 2.28 40.50 -10.72
N ASP A 164 2.93 41.40 -11.47
CA ASP A 164 2.61 41.70 -12.87
C ASP A 164 2.79 40.50 -13.81
N PHE A 165 3.45 39.43 -13.35
CA PHE A 165 3.73 38.22 -14.14
C PHE A 165 2.46 37.60 -14.77
N PHE A 166 1.33 37.64 -14.07
CA PHE A 166 0.06 37.05 -14.52
C PHE A 166 -0.96 38.06 -15.06
N ASP A 167 -0.61 39.35 -15.15
CA ASP A 167 -1.55 40.40 -15.56
C ASP A 167 -2.19 40.13 -16.93
N SER A 168 -1.38 39.66 -17.89
CA SER A 168 -1.86 39.31 -19.23
C SER A 168 -2.91 38.19 -19.23
N LEU A 169 -2.76 37.21 -18.32
CA LEU A 169 -3.73 36.12 -18.16
C LEU A 169 -4.99 36.60 -17.44
N ARG A 170 -4.86 37.46 -16.42
CA ARG A 170 -6.01 38.05 -15.71
C ARG A 170 -6.89 38.89 -16.63
N VAL A 171 -6.30 39.63 -17.57
CA VAL A 171 -7.05 40.40 -18.58
C VAL A 171 -7.87 39.49 -19.50
N GLY A 172 -7.33 38.33 -19.88
CA GLY A 172 -7.98 37.38 -20.79
C GLY A 172 -8.94 36.40 -20.11
N TYR A 173 -8.88 36.25 -18.78
CA TYR A 173 -9.62 35.24 -18.05
C TYR A 173 -10.12 35.76 -16.68
N PRO A 174 -11.33 36.34 -16.63
CA PRO A 174 -11.96 36.77 -15.38
C PRO A 174 -12.11 35.58 -14.41
N GLY A 175 -11.64 35.74 -13.17
CA GLY A 175 -11.61 34.67 -12.17
C GLY A 175 -10.35 33.78 -12.22
N PHE A 176 -9.31 34.19 -12.95
CA PHE A 176 -8.03 33.46 -13.03
C PHE A 176 -7.43 33.15 -11.65
N ASP A 177 -7.42 34.12 -10.72
CA ASP A 177 -6.80 33.92 -9.40
C ASP A 177 -7.50 32.82 -8.60
N ASP A 178 -8.84 32.82 -8.57
CA ASP A 178 -9.63 31.79 -7.90
C ASP A 178 -9.42 30.41 -8.55
N TRP A 179 -9.39 30.37 -9.88
CA TRP A 179 -9.06 29.15 -10.62
C TRP A 179 -7.65 28.66 -10.29
N PHE A 180 -6.67 29.56 -10.25
CA PHE A 180 -5.27 29.24 -9.97
C PHE A 180 -5.14 28.62 -8.58
N LEU A 181 -5.74 29.25 -7.57
CA LEU A 181 -5.72 28.75 -6.19
C LEU A 181 -6.38 27.38 -6.08
N SER A 182 -7.55 27.19 -6.71
CA SER A 182 -8.23 25.88 -6.75
C SER A 182 -7.36 24.81 -7.41
N LYS A 183 -6.62 25.15 -8.47
CA LYS A 183 -5.68 24.20 -9.12
C LYS A 183 -4.47 23.91 -8.25
N ALA A 184 -3.92 24.92 -7.57
CA ALA A 184 -2.81 24.75 -6.65
C ALA A 184 -3.18 23.81 -5.49
N GLU A 185 -4.38 23.98 -4.90
CA GLU A 185 -4.92 23.10 -3.86
C GLU A 185 -5.09 21.66 -4.35
N SER A 186 -5.51 21.47 -5.60
CA SER A 186 -5.63 20.13 -6.19
C SER A 186 -4.30 19.44 -6.52
N GLY A 187 -3.16 20.08 -6.23
CA GLY A 187 -1.83 19.50 -6.42
C GLY A 187 -1.33 19.51 -7.87
N VAL A 188 -1.91 20.36 -8.72
CA VAL A 188 -1.47 20.51 -10.13
C VAL A 188 -0.02 20.97 -10.20
N ARG A 189 0.69 20.50 -11.23
CA ARG A 189 2.06 20.90 -11.53
C ARG A 189 2.09 21.83 -12.74
N ALA A 190 3.07 22.71 -12.77
CA ALA A 190 3.32 23.67 -13.84
C ALA A 190 4.69 23.42 -14.46
N TRP A 191 4.77 23.60 -15.77
CA TRP A 191 6.03 23.67 -16.48
C TRP A 191 6.44 25.13 -16.61
N VAL A 192 7.64 25.45 -16.13
CA VAL A 192 8.27 26.79 -16.17
C VAL A 192 9.63 26.72 -16.85
#